data_AF-A3BV98-F1
#
_entry.id   AF-A3BV98-F1
#
_cell.length_a   1.000
_cell.length_b   1.000
_cell.length_c   1.000
_cell.angle_alpha   90.00
_cell.angle_beta   90.00
_cell.angle_gamma   90.00
#
_symmetry.space_group_name_H-M   'P 1'
#
loop_
_entity.id
_entity.type
_entity.pdbx_description
1 polymer ?
#
loop_
_entity_poly.entity_id
_entity_poly.type
_entity_poly.pdbx_seq_one_letter_code
_entity_poly.pdbx_strand_id
1 'polypeptide(L)'
;MGRRKQQRQEAADDDDVYVARNLRGMPWLVWLLFETPSGFAIFSFNSYIFEEENAIELWLKQFQKFEDKSAAINCTTGLGEELRDMLKIWCRRGEKLMVGSQEYKEIIEADQELKVMWGIKNLMHILVPEEQKVLTKEERLPINNDIVETACYLYHCDFLEKRHSKGLHMSDYHLLKISGLNSSEWDTMKLVTALKKITRPGEEIEHPPEMFSSDELLKIEKDADKYKDKIYKTAVSEIWNDLVCSYSIKKEKLRHMQFLVEAAEGGQSNW
;
A
#
# COMPACT_ATOMS: atom_id res chain seq x y z
N MET A 1 21.91 -30.08 -40.86
CA MET A 1 22.28 -28.78 -40.24
C MET A 1 21.03 -28.15 -39.68
N GLY A 2 20.89 -28.17 -38.35
CA GLY A 2 19.69 -27.77 -37.64
C GLY A 2 19.76 -26.36 -37.04
N ARG A 3 18.56 -25.78 -36.90
CA ARG A 3 18.11 -24.78 -35.91
C ARG A 3 18.79 -23.41 -35.91
N ARG A 4 18.25 -22.51 -36.75
CA ARG A 4 18.00 -21.11 -36.36
C ARG A 4 16.51 -21.00 -35.99
N LYS A 5 16.19 -21.13 -34.70
CA LYS A 5 14.93 -20.66 -34.11
C LYS A 5 15.19 -20.19 -32.68
N GLN A 6 14.62 -19.02 -32.39
CA GLN A 6 14.34 -18.44 -31.07
C GLN A 6 15.52 -17.93 -30.25
N GLN A 7 15.77 -16.63 -30.38
CA GLN A 7 15.63 -15.69 -29.26
C GLN A 7 14.88 -14.48 -29.82
N ARG A 8 13.54 -14.53 -29.73
CA ARG A 8 12.71 -13.33 -29.85
C ARG A 8 12.91 -12.58 -28.53
N GLN A 9 13.40 -11.36 -28.62
CA GLN A 9 13.18 -10.33 -27.61
C GLN A 9 11.66 -10.29 -27.36
N GLU A 10 11.24 -10.58 -26.13
CA GLU A 10 9.88 -10.24 -25.68
C GLU A 10 9.89 -8.72 -25.47
N ALA A 11 9.65 -7.98 -26.55
CA ALA A 11 9.11 -6.64 -26.44
C ALA A 11 7.74 -6.77 -25.77
N ALA A 12 7.45 -5.92 -24.78
CA ALA A 12 6.13 -5.85 -24.15
C ALA A 12 5.05 -5.84 -25.25
N ASP A 13 4.08 -6.75 -25.16
CA ASP A 13 3.00 -6.84 -26.14
C ASP A 13 2.23 -5.50 -26.17
N ASP A 14 1.75 -5.09 -27.34
CA ASP A 14 1.00 -3.83 -27.51
C ASP A 14 -0.22 -3.76 -26.56
N ASP A 15 -0.78 -4.93 -26.20
CA ASP A 15 -1.85 -5.09 -25.21
C ASP A 15 -1.39 -4.78 -23.78
N ASP A 16 -0.16 -5.12 -23.38
CA ASP A 16 0.38 -4.81 -22.05
C ASP A 16 0.67 -3.31 -21.90
N VAL A 17 1.17 -2.68 -22.97
CA VAL A 17 1.32 -1.22 -23.05
C VAL A 17 -0.05 -0.54 -23.01
N TYR A 18 -1.07 -1.11 -23.65
CA TYR A 18 -2.44 -0.61 -23.60
C TYR A 18 -3.09 -0.77 -22.21
N VAL A 19 -2.85 -1.89 -21.53
CA VAL A 19 -3.29 -2.14 -20.14
C VAL A 19 -2.61 -1.18 -19.17
N ALA A 20 -1.30 -0.95 -19.31
CA ALA A 20 -0.58 0.08 -18.53
C ALA A 20 -1.13 1.49 -18.79
N ARG A 21 -1.62 1.75 -20.01
CA ARG A 21 -2.31 3.01 -20.33
C ARG A 21 -3.71 3.11 -19.71
N ASN A 22 -4.37 2.00 -19.38
CA ASN A 22 -5.72 1.96 -18.79
C ASN A 22 -5.72 1.88 -17.25
N LEU A 23 -4.64 1.40 -16.62
CA LEU A 23 -4.49 1.34 -15.15
C LEU A 23 -3.95 2.64 -14.51
N ARG A 24 -3.91 3.74 -15.29
CA ARG A 24 -3.33 5.03 -14.90
C ARG A 24 -4.03 5.65 -13.70
N GLY A 25 -3.24 6.18 -12.77
CA GLY A 25 -3.74 7.00 -11.66
C GLY A 25 -4.46 6.19 -10.57
N MET A 26 -4.34 4.87 -10.59
CA MET A 26 -4.85 3.99 -9.56
C MET A 26 -3.89 3.99 -8.35
N PRO A 27 -4.26 4.59 -7.20
CA PRO A 27 -3.35 4.80 -6.07
C PRO A 27 -2.91 3.52 -5.35
N TRP A 28 -3.44 2.37 -5.75
CA TRP A 28 -3.12 1.05 -5.22
C TRP A 28 -2.10 0.27 -6.05
N LEU A 29 -1.74 0.74 -7.24
CA LEU A 29 -0.68 0.11 -8.02
C LEU A 29 0.67 0.66 -7.56
N VAL A 30 1.58 -0.25 -7.17
CA VAL A 30 2.95 0.10 -6.79
C VAL A 30 3.91 -0.57 -7.76
N TRP A 31 4.91 0.20 -8.18
CA TRP A 31 5.97 -0.28 -9.05
C TRP A 31 7.17 -0.72 -8.22
N LEU A 32 7.84 -1.77 -8.65
CA LEU A 32 9.05 -2.29 -8.04
C LEU A 32 10.16 -2.35 -9.08
N LEU A 33 11.21 -1.56 -8.89
CA LEU A 33 12.46 -1.73 -9.62
C LEU A 33 13.39 -2.68 -8.86
N PHE A 34 13.62 -3.84 -9.45
CA PHE A 34 14.42 -4.93 -8.88
C PHE A 34 15.72 -5.09 -9.68
N GLU A 35 16.85 -5.07 -8.96
CA GLU A 35 18.17 -5.36 -9.53
C GLU A 35 18.41 -6.88 -9.50
N THR A 36 18.80 -7.45 -10.63
CA THR A 36 19.20 -8.85 -10.78
C THR A 36 20.72 -8.94 -11.04
N PRO A 37 21.34 -10.13 -11.02
CA PRO A 37 22.74 -10.27 -11.42
C PRO A 37 23.03 -9.80 -12.84
N SER A 38 22.05 -9.89 -13.75
CA SER A 38 22.23 -9.65 -15.19
C SER A 38 21.57 -8.36 -15.71
N GLY A 39 20.94 -7.57 -14.85
CA GLY A 39 20.23 -6.35 -15.25
C GLY A 39 19.10 -5.97 -14.29
N PHE A 40 18.07 -5.30 -14.79
CA PHE A 40 16.99 -4.73 -13.98
C PHE A 40 15.61 -5.18 -14.46
N ALA A 41 14.69 -5.40 -13.52
CA ALA A 41 13.30 -5.74 -13.78
C ALA A 41 12.36 -4.70 -13.15
N ILE A 42 11.27 -4.38 -13.84
CA ILE A 42 10.13 -3.67 -13.27
C ILE A 42 9.00 -4.66 -13.06
N PHE A 43 8.51 -4.70 -11.83
CA PHE A 43 7.29 -5.40 -11.46
C PHE A 43 6.19 -4.38 -11.12
N SER A 44 4.95 -4.78 -11.32
CA SER A 44 3.80 -4.13 -10.72
C SER A 44 3.16 -5.07 -9.71
N PHE A 45 2.69 -4.52 -8.59
CA PHE A 45 1.84 -5.26 -7.67
C PHE A 45 0.75 -4.35 -7.13
N ASN A 46 -0.37 -4.96 -6.79
CA ASN A 46 -1.49 -4.25 -6.22
C ASN A 46 -1.34 -4.26 -4.69
N SER A 47 -1.43 -3.08 -4.09
CA SER A 47 -1.41 -2.90 -2.63
C SER A 47 -2.65 -3.47 -1.94
N TYR A 48 -3.66 -3.96 -2.68
CA TYR A 48 -4.82 -4.69 -2.18
C TYR A 48 -4.64 -6.22 -2.16
N ILE A 49 -3.57 -6.80 -2.72
CA ILE A 49 -3.34 -8.27 -2.76
C ILE A 49 -2.75 -8.75 -1.43
N PHE A 50 -3.34 -8.32 -0.31
CA PHE A 50 -2.93 -8.76 1.01
C PHE A 50 -4.12 -9.32 1.80
N GLU A 51 -5.26 -9.58 1.15
CA GLU A 51 -6.45 -10.13 1.83
C GLU A 51 -6.43 -11.67 1.97
N GLU A 52 -5.53 -12.37 1.28
CA GLU A 52 -5.35 -13.83 1.41
C GLU A 52 -3.90 -14.17 1.78
N GLU A 53 -3.75 -15.05 2.77
CA GLU A 53 -2.47 -15.51 3.29
C GLU A 53 -1.55 -16.01 2.15
N ASN A 54 -0.39 -15.36 2.01
CA ASN A 54 0.86 -15.88 1.40
C ASN A 54 1.14 -15.72 -0.10
N ALA A 55 0.65 -14.70 -0.81
CA ALA A 55 1.27 -14.38 -2.11
C ALA A 55 1.18 -12.89 -2.48
N ILE A 56 2.32 -12.18 -2.44
CA ILE A 56 2.46 -10.95 -3.23
C ILE A 56 2.51 -11.39 -4.69
N GLU A 57 1.41 -11.23 -5.43
CA GLU A 57 1.41 -11.46 -6.87
C GLU A 57 2.19 -10.33 -7.55
N LEU A 58 3.47 -10.59 -7.82
CA LEU A 58 4.34 -9.70 -8.59
C LEU A 58 4.15 -9.98 -10.08
N TRP A 59 3.73 -8.96 -10.83
CA TRP A 59 3.58 -9.08 -12.27
C TRP A 59 4.83 -8.49 -12.92
N LEU A 60 5.65 -9.31 -13.56
CA LEU A 60 6.79 -8.82 -14.34
C LEU A 60 6.27 -8.00 -15.53
N LYS A 61 6.77 -6.79 -15.69
CA LYS A 61 6.37 -5.87 -16.76
C LYS A 61 7.45 -5.67 -17.79
N GLN A 62 8.68 -5.53 -17.33
CA GLN A 62 9.82 -5.45 -18.22
C GLN A 62 11.07 -5.94 -17.51
N PHE A 63 11.92 -6.64 -18.27
CA PHE A 63 13.26 -6.98 -17.86
C PHE A 63 14.25 -6.50 -18.91
N GLN A 64 15.31 -5.84 -18.47
CA GLN A 64 16.37 -5.33 -19.33
C GLN A 64 17.71 -5.84 -18.82
N LYS A 65 18.49 -6.48 -19.70
CA LYS A 65 19.85 -6.93 -19.39
C LYS A 65 20.82 -5.76 -19.50
N PHE A 66 21.78 -5.71 -18.58
CA PHE A 66 22.88 -4.75 -18.60
C PHE A 66 24.18 -5.51 -18.44
N GLU A 67 25.07 -5.39 -19.43
CA GLU A 67 26.43 -5.95 -19.33
C GLU A 67 27.22 -5.28 -18.20
N ASP A 68 27.00 -3.97 -18.03
CA ASP A 68 27.49 -3.17 -16.91
C ASP A 68 26.31 -2.49 -16.21
N LYS A 69 25.99 -2.93 -14.99
CA LYS A 69 24.90 -2.36 -14.19
C LYS A 69 25.19 -0.92 -13.74
N SER A 70 26.46 -0.52 -13.66
CA SER A 70 26.81 0.86 -13.32
C SER A 70 26.47 1.85 -14.45
N ALA A 71 26.37 1.36 -15.70
CA ALA A 71 25.84 2.16 -16.81
C ALA A 71 24.34 2.42 -16.70
N ALA A 72 23.60 1.59 -15.95
CA ALA A 72 22.17 1.75 -15.73
C ALA A 72 21.86 2.77 -14.62
N ILE A 73 22.60 2.72 -13.51
CA ILE A 73 22.41 3.62 -12.36
C ILE A 73 23.70 3.70 -11.52
N ASN A 74 24.17 4.92 -11.27
CA ASN A 74 25.40 5.17 -10.51
C ASN A 74 25.38 6.57 -9.88
N CYS A 75 25.94 6.72 -8.68
CA CYS A 75 25.98 8.01 -7.98
C CYS A 75 26.74 9.13 -8.71
N THR A 76 27.69 8.78 -9.59
CA THR A 76 28.52 9.74 -10.35
C THR A 76 27.89 10.10 -11.68
N THR A 77 27.35 9.12 -12.42
CA THR A 77 26.78 9.33 -13.76
C THR A 77 25.26 9.46 -13.77
N GLY A 78 24.61 9.22 -12.63
CA GLY A 78 23.16 9.30 -12.48
C GLY A 78 22.42 8.10 -13.10
N LEU A 79 21.22 8.35 -13.58
CA LEU A 79 20.34 7.36 -14.19
C LEU A 79 20.62 7.22 -15.70
N GLY A 80 21.05 6.02 -16.12
CA GLY A 80 21.32 5.69 -17.52
C GLY A 80 20.07 5.77 -18.40
N GLU A 81 20.26 6.04 -19.70
CA GLU A 81 19.17 6.27 -20.66
C GLU A 81 18.22 5.09 -20.76
N GLU A 82 18.74 3.86 -20.88
CA GLU A 82 17.90 2.66 -20.99
C GLU A 82 17.02 2.43 -19.75
N LEU A 83 17.58 2.58 -18.56
CA LEU A 83 16.82 2.41 -17.31
C LEU A 83 15.83 3.55 -17.09
N ARG A 84 16.20 4.77 -17.47
CA ARG A 84 15.33 5.94 -17.46
C ARG A 84 14.13 5.75 -18.37
N ASP A 85 14.33 5.26 -19.58
CA ASP A 85 13.23 5.01 -20.52
C ASP A 85 12.35 3.86 -20.03
N MET A 86 12.94 2.82 -19.45
CA MET A 86 12.18 1.78 -18.75
C MET A 86 11.28 2.39 -17.66
N LEU A 87 11.82 3.27 -16.81
CA LEU A 87 11.04 3.95 -15.78
C LEU A 87 9.97 4.88 -16.37
N LYS A 88 10.22 5.60 -17.47
CA LYS A 88 9.22 6.47 -18.11
C LYS A 88 8.05 5.69 -18.73
N ILE A 89 8.31 4.48 -19.22
CA ILE A 89 7.28 3.61 -19.79
C ILE A 89 6.29 3.20 -18.70
N TRP A 90 6.81 2.78 -17.54
CA TRP A 90 6.01 2.13 -16.50
C TRP A 90 5.63 3.05 -15.33
N CYS A 91 6.51 3.96 -14.91
CA CYS A 91 6.33 4.81 -13.73
C CYS A 91 6.06 6.26 -14.14
N ARG A 92 4.87 6.78 -13.83
CA ARG A 92 4.53 8.20 -14.12
C ARG A 92 4.63 9.10 -12.90
N ARG A 93 4.73 10.41 -13.17
CA ARG A 93 4.73 11.49 -12.17
C ARG A 93 3.58 11.31 -11.17
N GLY A 94 3.93 11.18 -9.89
CA GLY A 94 2.98 10.98 -8.78
C GLY A 94 2.71 9.52 -8.38
N GLU A 95 3.19 8.54 -9.16
CA GLU A 95 3.12 7.12 -8.80
C GLU A 95 4.25 6.73 -7.82
N LYS A 96 4.03 5.63 -7.10
CA LYS A 96 4.99 5.11 -6.10
C LYS A 96 5.89 4.08 -6.75
N LEU A 97 7.19 4.30 -6.66
CA LEU A 97 8.22 3.33 -7.05
C LEU A 97 8.95 2.84 -5.82
N MET A 98 9.11 1.53 -5.68
CA MET A 98 9.97 0.92 -4.68
C MET A 98 11.29 0.46 -5.31
N VAL A 99 12.40 0.71 -4.61
CA VAL A 99 13.75 0.32 -5.03
C VAL A 99 14.48 -0.44 -3.92
N GLY A 100 15.54 -1.15 -4.32
CA GLY A 100 16.38 -1.91 -3.39
C GLY A 100 17.17 -1.04 -2.41
N SER A 101 17.77 0.07 -2.85
CA SER A 101 18.72 0.87 -2.06
C SER A 101 18.30 2.34 -1.91
N GLN A 102 18.75 2.96 -0.81
CA GLN A 102 18.61 4.41 -0.60
C GLN A 102 19.33 5.22 -1.69
N GLU A 103 20.49 4.75 -2.16
CA GLU A 103 21.23 5.37 -3.25
C GLU A 103 20.40 5.47 -4.54
N TYR A 104 19.70 4.39 -4.91
CA TYR A 104 18.87 4.39 -6.12
C TYR A 104 17.71 5.35 -5.99
N LYS A 105 17.13 5.44 -4.78
CA LYS A 105 16.10 6.41 -4.49
C LYS A 105 16.59 7.83 -4.77
N GLU A 106 17.73 8.21 -4.23
CA GLU A 106 18.27 9.57 -4.37
C GLU A 106 18.56 9.90 -5.84
N ILE A 107 19.17 8.97 -6.58
CA ILE A 107 19.46 9.15 -8.00
C ILE A 107 18.18 9.29 -8.83
N ILE A 108 17.17 8.44 -8.57
CA ILE A 108 15.93 8.45 -9.34
C ILE A 108 15.06 9.66 -8.99
N GLU A 109 14.96 10.08 -7.73
CA GLU A 109 14.21 11.27 -7.34
C GLU A 109 14.87 12.57 -7.83
N ALA A 110 16.20 12.61 -7.94
CA ALA A 110 16.91 13.75 -8.53
C ALA A 110 16.64 13.89 -10.04
N ASP A 111 16.34 12.77 -10.71
CA ASP A 111 16.24 12.69 -12.15
C ASP A 111 14.78 12.65 -12.68
N GLN A 112 13.88 12.05 -11.90
CA GLN A 112 12.49 11.83 -12.22
C GLN A 112 11.60 12.38 -11.09
N GLU A 113 10.47 12.99 -11.42
CA GLU A 113 9.48 13.45 -10.44
C GLU A 113 8.60 12.29 -9.92
N LEU A 114 9.27 11.22 -9.45
CA LEU A 114 8.66 10.03 -8.88
C LEU A 114 8.70 10.10 -7.35
N LYS A 115 7.75 9.43 -6.69
CA LYS A 115 7.81 9.24 -5.25
C LYS A 115 8.48 7.90 -4.97
N VAL A 116 9.75 7.92 -4.59
CA VAL A 116 10.53 6.70 -4.45
C VAL A 116 10.63 6.27 -2.99
N MET A 117 10.35 4.99 -2.77
CA MET A 117 10.47 4.31 -1.50
C MET A 117 11.62 3.31 -1.61
N TRP A 118 12.35 3.08 -0.53
CA TRP A 118 13.50 2.17 -0.49
C TRP A 118 13.34 1.19 0.66
N GLY A 119 14.01 0.04 0.59
CA GLY A 119 13.99 -0.98 1.66
C GLY A 119 13.79 -2.43 1.20
N ILE A 120 13.68 -2.68 -0.12
CA ILE A 120 13.42 -4.02 -0.65
C ILE A 120 14.66 -4.94 -0.62
N LYS A 121 15.87 -4.39 -0.42
CA LYS A 121 17.06 -5.24 -0.23
C LYS A 121 16.88 -6.24 0.94
N ASN A 122 16.00 -5.95 1.89
CA ASN A 122 15.63 -6.84 2.99
C ASN A 122 14.69 -7.99 2.55
N LEU A 123 13.99 -7.87 1.42
CA LEU A 123 13.08 -8.88 0.84
C LEU A 123 13.77 -9.81 -0.16
N MET A 124 15.08 -9.62 -0.45
CA MET A 124 15.83 -10.40 -1.45
C MET A 124 15.73 -11.92 -1.24
N HIS A 125 15.70 -12.37 0.02
CA HIS A 125 15.65 -13.79 0.38
C HIS A 125 14.26 -14.45 0.15
N ILE A 126 13.21 -13.65 -0.01
CA ILE A 126 11.86 -14.13 -0.38
C ILE A 126 11.73 -14.21 -1.90
N LEU A 127 12.22 -13.16 -2.58
CA LEU A 127 11.97 -12.96 -4.00
C LEU A 127 12.87 -13.84 -4.89
N VAL A 128 14.05 -14.23 -4.40
CA VAL A 128 14.98 -15.13 -5.10
C VAL A 128 15.59 -16.13 -4.10
N PRO A 129 14.94 -17.28 -3.85
CA PRO A 129 15.39 -18.27 -2.87
C PRO A 129 16.80 -18.85 -3.13
N GLU A 130 17.28 -18.78 -4.38
CA GLU A 130 18.56 -19.36 -4.82
C GLU A 130 19.79 -18.48 -4.51
N GLU A 131 19.62 -17.21 -4.12
CA GLU A 131 20.72 -16.24 -3.95
C GLU A 131 21.10 -15.94 -2.49
N GLN A 132 21.16 -16.97 -1.63
CA GLN A 132 21.48 -16.87 -0.19
C GLN A 132 22.88 -16.31 0.19
N LYS A 133 23.67 -15.72 -0.71
CA LYS A 133 25.02 -15.27 -0.38
C LYS A 133 25.17 -13.76 -0.42
N VAL A 134 25.57 -13.23 0.74
CA VAL A 134 26.19 -11.92 1.03
C VAL A 134 25.25 -10.84 1.58
N LEU A 135 24.87 -10.98 2.86
CA LEU A 135 24.57 -9.85 3.76
C LEU A 135 25.31 -10.11 5.07
N THR A 136 26.06 -9.13 5.59
CA THR A 136 26.87 -9.31 6.82
C THR A 136 25.98 -9.38 8.07
N LYS A 137 26.46 -10.03 9.13
CA LYS A 137 25.66 -10.30 10.35
C LYS A 137 25.28 -9.03 11.12
N GLU A 138 26.00 -7.93 10.91
CA GLU A 138 25.81 -6.62 11.56
C GLU A 138 24.86 -5.70 10.78
N GLU A 139 24.66 -5.93 9.47
CA GLU A 139 23.62 -5.27 8.65
C GLU A 139 22.24 -5.94 8.79
N ARG A 140 22.21 -7.11 9.43
CA ARG A 140 21.01 -7.85 9.81
C ARG A 140 20.55 -7.42 11.20
N LEU A 141 19.90 -6.26 11.32
CA LEU A 141 18.76 -6.25 12.23
C LEU A 141 17.82 -7.36 11.73
N PRO A 142 17.22 -8.20 12.58
CA PRO A 142 16.31 -9.25 12.13
C PRO A 142 15.00 -8.62 11.65
N ILE A 143 15.06 -7.83 10.58
CA ILE A 143 13.93 -7.44 9.75
C ILE A 143 13.57 -8.72 8.99
N ASN A 144 12.77 -9.56 9.64
CA ASN A 144 12.17 -10.73 9.01
C ASN A 144 10.99 -10.28 8.13
N ASN A 145 10.53 -11.17 7.25
CA ASN A 145 9.40 -10.91 6.37
C ASN A 145 8.17 -10.45 7.14
N ASP A 146 7.98 -11.03 8.32
CA ASP A 146 6.87 -10.75 9.21
C ASP A 146 6.83 -9.27 9.64
N ILE A 147 7.98 -8.65 9.95
CA ILE A 147 8.05 -7.23 10.31
C ILE A 147 7.69 -6.35 9.10
N VAL A 148 8.22 -6.66 7.91
CA VAL A 148 7.95 -5.85 6.70
C VAL A 148 6.50 -5.98 6.28
N GLU A 149 6.00 -7.21 6.22
CA GLU A 149 4.60 -7.51 5.90
C GLU A 149 3.66 -6.82 6.90
N THR A 150 3.93 -6.96 8.20
CA THR A 150 3.14 -6.32 9.26
C THR A 150 3.14 -4.80 9.12
N ALA A 151 4.29 -4.18 8.82
CA ALA A 151 4.38 -2.73 8.59
C ALA A 151 3.60 -2.29 7.33
N CYS A 152 3.61 -3.09 6.27
CA CYS A 152 2.83 -2.84 5.05
C CYS A 152 1.32 -2.86 5.31
N TYR A 153 0.82 -3.85 6.06
CA TYR A 153 -0.59 -3.88 6.48
C TYR A 153 -0.97 -2.65 7.30
N LEU A 154 -0.16 -2.29 8.30
CA LEU A 154 -0.42 -1.12 9.15
C LEU A 154 -0.46 0.17 8.32
N TYR A 155 0.47 0.34 7.38
CA TYR A 155 0.46 1.47 6.47
C TYR A 155 -0.79 1.50 5.57
N HIS A 156 -1.21 0.35 5.04
CA HIS A 156 -2.41 0.27 4.21
C HIS A 156 -3.66 0.65 5.01
N CYS A 157 -3.79 0.14 6.24
CA CYS A 157 -4.88 0.51 7.14
C CYS A 157 -4.93 2.03 7.39
N ASP A 158 -3.79 2.64 7.71
CA ASP A 158 -3.68 4.11 7.89
C ASP A 158 -4.05 4.89 6.61
N PHE A 159 -3.68 4.35 5.46
CA PHE A 159 -3.99 4.97 4.16
C PHE A 159 -5.48 4.92 3.86
N LEU A 160 -6.12 3.76 4.02
CA LEU A 160 -7.56 3.59 3.84
C LEU A 160 -8.35 4.53 4.78
N GLU A 161 -7.96 4.56 6.05
CA GLU A 161 -8.57 5.43 7.06
C GLU A 161 -8.52 6.91 6.62
N LYS A 162 -7.32 7.39 6.23
CA LYS A 162 -7.14 8.78 5.74
C LYS A 162 -7.91 9.07 4.45
N ARG A 163 -8.02 8.09 3.55
CA ARG A 163 -8.74 8.23 2.27
C ARG A 163 -10.24 8.43 2.53
N HIS A 164 -10.83 7.59 3.38
CA HIS A 164 -12.25 7.65 3.67
C HIS A 164 -12.61 8.82 4.58
N SER A 165 -11.76 9.16 5.55
CA SER A 165 -11.93 10.31 6.45
C SER A 165 -12.35 11.58 5.70
N LYS A 166 -11.60 11.98 4.67
CA LYS A 166 -11.90 13.19 3.90
C LYS A 166 -13.29 13.18 3.26
N GLY A 167 -13.70 12.04 2.71
CA GLY A 167 -15.01 11.90 2.08
C GLY A 167 -16.15 11.88 3.10
N LEU A 168 -15.93 11.23 4.23
CA LEU A 168 -16.90 11.12 5.32
C LEU A 168 -17.14 12.47 6.01
N HIS A 169 -16.09 13.28 6.24
CA HIS A 169 -16.22 14.60 6.88
C HIS A 169 -17.04 15.62 6.04
N MET A 170 -17.33 15.34 4.77
CA MET A 170 -18.33 16.11 4.03
C MET A 170 -19.73 16.02 4.67
N SER A 171 -20.00 14.96 5.45
CA SER A 171 -21.24 14.79 6.20
C SER A 171 -21.31 15.60 7.49
N ASP A 172 -20.20 16.17 7.97
CA ASP A 172 -20.17 16.95 9.23
C ASP A 172 -21.15 18.11 9.20
N TYR A 173 -21.26 18.78 8.05
CA TYR A 173 -22.24 19.84 7.82
C TYR A 173 -23.68 19.35 8.06
N HIS A 174 -24.01 18.15 7.57
CA HIS A 174 -25.34 17.56 7.72
C HIS A 174 -25.58 17.08 9.15
N LEU A 175 -24.59 16.47 9.79
CA LEU A 175 -24.63 16.04 11.19
C LEU A 175 -24.91 17.20 12.13
N LEU A 176 -24.18 18.31 11.96
CA LEU A 176 -24.38 19.51 12.76
C LEU A 176 -25.72 20.18 12.49
N LYS A 177 -26.09 20.35 11.21
CA LYS A 177 -27.30 21.10 10.84
C LYS A 177 -28.60 20.38 11.19
N ILE A 178 -28.65 19.06 11.05
CA ILE A 178 -29.89 18.28 11.20
C ILE A 178 -30.07 17.86 12.67
N SER A 179 -29.00 17.40 13.31
CA SER A 179 -29.04 16.77 14.63
C SER A 179 -28.24 17.51 15.72
N GLY A 180 -27.53 18.59 15.36
CA GLY A 180 -26.66 19.29 16.30
C GLY A 180 -25.47 18.44 16.75
N LEU A 181 -25.08 17.41 15.98
CA LEU A 181 -23.94 16.56 16.27
C LEU A 181 -22.67 17.22 15.73
N ASN A 182 -21.75 17.56 16.62
CA ASN A 182 -20.43 18.03 16.23
C ASN A 182 -19.49 16.84 16.02
N SER A 183 -19.26 16.46 14.76
CA SER A 183 -18.40 15.35 14.37
C SER A 183 -16.99 15.75 13.95
N SER A 184 -16.58 17.02 14.10
CA SER A 184 -15.25 17.49 13.66
C SER A 184 -14.10 16.74 14.32
N GLU A 185 -14.28 16.37 15.59
CA GLU A 185 -13.29 15.65 16.41
C GLU A 185 -13.52 14.13 16.40
N TRP A 186 -14.50 13.63 15.65
CA TRP A 186 -14.75 12.20 15.58
C TRP A 186 -13.72 11.53 14.68
N ASP A 187 -13.17 10.41 15.15
CA ASP A 187 -12.37 9.57 14.28
C ASP A 187 -13.21 8.95 13.15
N THR A 188 -12.52 8.50 12.11
CA THR A 188 -13.14 7.95 10.90
C THR A 188 -14.09 6.79 11.20
N MET A 189 -13.75 5.93 12.16
CA MET A 189 -14.55 4.76 12.54
C MET A 189 -15.83 5.17 13.28
N LYS A 190 -15.73 6.11 14.23
CA LYS A 190 -16.89 6.69 14.92
C LYS A 190 -17.82 7.35 13.92
N LEU A 191 -17.28 8.17 13.01
CA LEU A 191 -18.06 8.87 11.98
C LEU A 191 -18.79 7.91 11.05
N VAL A 192 -18.09 6.96 10.43
CA VAL A 192 -18.73 6.00 9.50
C VAL A 192 -19.78 5.14 10.20
N THR A 193 -19.56 4.76 11.46
CA THR A 193 -20.51 3.97 12.24
C THR A 193 -21.79 4.76 12.54
N ALA A 194 -21.67 6.04 12.89
CA ALA A 194 -22.84 6.91 13.06
C ALA A 194 -23.62 7.05 11.76
N LEU A 195 -22.94 7.28 10.63
CA LEU A 195 -23.59 7.36 9.33
C LEU A 195 -24.28 6.05 8.93
N LYS A 196 -23.67 4.90 9.26
CA LYS A 196 -24.25 3.58 9.01
C LYS A 196 -25.54 3.41 9.82
N LYS A 197 -25.55 3.79 11.10
CA LYS A 197 -26.74 3.78 11.96
C LYS A 197 -27.85 4.71 11.44
N ILE A 198 -27.48 5.93 11.02
CA ILE A 198 -28.41 6.92 10.44
C ILE A 198 -29.05 6.38 9.15
N THR A 199 -28.26 5.80 8.26
CA THR A 199 -28.74 5.33 6.95
C THR A 199 -29.49 4.01 7.00
N ARG A 200 -29.40 3.28 8.12
CA ARG A 200 -30.06 2.00 8.37
C ARG A 200 -30.64 1.93 9.78
N PRO A 201 -31.67 2.75 10.08
CA PRO A 201 -32.29 2.74 11.39
C PRO A 201 -32.88 1.35 11.68
N GLY A 202 -32.64 0.84 12.88
CA GLY A 202 -33.09 -0.48 13.32
C GLY A 202 -32.18 -1.66 12.95
N GLU A 203 -31.14 -1.45 12.14
CA GLU A 203 -30.08 -2.45 11.95
C GLU A 203 -29.19 -2.48 13.20
N GLU A 204 -29.02 -3.66 13.79
CA GLU A 204 -28.09 -3.85 14.90
C GLU A 204 -26.66 -3.76 14.38
N ILE A 205 -26.05 -2.60 14.58
CA ILE A 205 -24.67 -2.32 14.21
C ILE A 205 -23.85 -2.32 15.49
N GLU A 206 -23.01 -3.34 15.65
CA GLU A 206 -22.09 -3.49 16.77
C GLU A 206 -21.05 -2.36 16.77
N HIS A 207 -20.75 -1.84 17.95
CA HIS A 207 -19.66 -0.92 18.20
C HIS A 207 -19.22 -0.99 19.67
N PRO A 208 -18.00 -0.52 20.00
CA PRO A 208 -17.59 -0.36 21.38
C PRO A 208 -18.60 0.50 22.17
N PRO A 209 -18.96 0.13 23.42
CA PRO A 209 -19.91 0.91 24.23
C PRO A 209 -19.48 2.37 24.43
N GLU A 210 -18.17 2.59 24.54
CA GLU A 210 -17.54 3.91 24.74
C GLU A 210 -17.56 4.79 23.48
N MET A 211 -17.92 4.26 22.30
CA MET A 211 -17.82 4.97 21.02
C MET A 211 -18.78 6.17 20.95
N PHE A 212 -19.98 6.04 21.51
CA PHE A 212 -21.00 7.09 21.52
C PHE A 212 -21.53 7.32 22.92
N SER A 213 -21.77 8.58 23.25
CA SER A 213 -22.58 8.94 24.42
C SER A 213 -24.07 8.61 24.18
N SER A 214 -24.83 8.45 25.25
CA SER A 214 -26.29 8.22 25.15
C SER A 214 -27.01 9.34 24.40
N ASP A 215 -26.59 10.60 24.56
CA ASP A 215 -27.17 11.74 23.85
C ASP A 215 -26.89 11.69 22.34
N GLU A 216 -25.66 11.30 21.94
CA GLU A 216 -25.31 11.12 20.53
C GLU A 216 -26.16 10.02 19.89
N LEU A 217 -26.32 8.87 20.55
CA LEU A 217 -27.15 7.76 20.06
C LEU A 217 -28.62 8.16 19.92
N LEU A 218 -29.18 8.84 20.92
CA LEU A 218 -30.57 9.33 20.88
C LEU A 218 -30.80 10.28 19.71
N LYS A 219 -29.85 11.17 19.41
CA LYS A 219 -29.92 12.09 18.26
C LYS A 219 -29.82 11.34 16.94
N ILE A 220 -28.87 10.40 16.83
CA ILE A 220 -28.68 9.54 15.65
C ILE A 220 -29.98 8.80 15.32
N GLU A 221 -30.63 8.18 16.31
CA GLU A 221 -31.86 7.42 16.12
C GLU A 221 -33.06 8.31 15.81
N LYS A 222 -33.26 9.38 16.58
CA LYS A 222 -34.41 10.26 16.45
C LYS A 222 -34.47 10.98 15.11
N ASP A 223 -33.30 11.35 14.57
CA ASP A 223 -33.21 12.18 13.37
C ASP A 223 -32.86 11.40 12.10
N ALA A 224 -32.67 10.07 12.19
CA ALA A 224 -32.24 9.22 11.08
C ALA A 224 -33.02 9.48 9.77
N ASP A 225 -34.35 9.53 9.84
CA ASP A 225 -35.22 9.77 8.68
C ASP A 225 -34.98 11.11 7.97
N LYS A 226 -34.46 12.12 8.69
CA LYS A 226 -34.17 13.46 8.14
C LYS A 226 -32.95 13.46 7.21
N TYR A 227 -32.12 12.42 7.25
CA TYR A 227 -30.94 12.26 6.39
C TYR A 227 -31.25 11.59 5.05
N LYS A 228 -32.53 11.23 4.81
CA LYS A 228 -32.98 10.72 3.54
C LYS A 228 -32.57 11.66 2.41
N ASP A 229 -31.95 11.08 1.37
CA ASP A 229 -31.41 11.79 0.20
C ASP A 229 -30.25 12.78 0.48
N LYS A 230 -29.73 12.82 1.72
CA LYS A 230 -28.51 13.58 2.09
C LYS A 230 -27.28 12.70 2.16
N ILE A 231 -27.48 11.45 2.58
CA ILE A 231 -26.41 10.47 2.76
C ILE A 231 -26.78 9.18 2.04
N TYR A 232 -25.89 8.72 1.17
CA TYR A 232 -26.12 7.54 0.35
C TYR A 232 -25.81 6.26 1.13
N LYS A 233 -26.85 5.50 1.49
CA LYS A 233 -26.75 4.27 2.28
C LYS A 233 -25.77 3.23 1.71
N THR A 234 -25.68 3.11 0.39
CA THR A 234 -24.83 2.12 -0.28
C THR A 234 -23.35 2.46 -0.08
N ALA A 235 -22.97 3.70 -0.40
CA ALA A 235 -21.60 4.19 -0.23
C ALA A 235 -21.15 4.11 1.23
N VAL A 236 -21.99 4.53 2.19
CA VAL A 236 -21.66 4.40 3.62
C VAL A 236 -21.46 2.94 4.03
N SER A 237 -22.25 2.01 3.48
CA SER A 237 -22.12 0.60 3.82
C SER A 237 -20.83 -0.03 3.29
N GLU A 238 -20.44 0.31 2.07
CA GLU A 238 -19.17 -0.14 1.49
C GLU A 238 -17.99 0.37 2.32
N ILE A 239 -17.96 1.68 2.60
CA ILE A 239 -16.90 2.31 3.40
C ILE A 239 -16.86 1.74 4.83
N TRP A 240 -18.01 1.47 5.43
CA TRP A 240 -18.08 0.88 6.77
C TRP A 240 -17.49 -0.53 6.80
N ASN A 241 -17.84 -1.37 5.81
CA ASN A 241 -17.29 -2.73 5.71
C ASN A 241 -15.77 -2.70 5.55
N ASP A 242 -15.26 -1.87 4.64
CA ASP A 242 -13.82 -1.72 4.40
C ASP A 242 -13.07 -1.29 5.67
N LEU A 243 -13.62 -0.31 6.40
CA LEU A 243 -13.00 0.20 7.62
C LEU A 243 -13.06 -0.79 8.77
N VAL A 244 -14.16 -1.53 8.96
CA VAL A 244 -14.27 -2.55 10.01
C VAL A 244 -13.27 -3.68 9.79
N CYS A 245 -13.18 -4.18 8.55
CA CYS A 245 -12.18 -5.18 8.18
C CYS A 245 -10.76 -4.65 8.42
N SER A 246 -10.45 -3.46 7.92
CA SER A 246 -9.15 -2.80 8.09
C SER A 246 -8.78 -2.58 9.56
N TYR A 247 -9.73 -2.19 10.41
CA TYR A 247 -9.47 -1.94 11.83
C TYR A 247 -9.18 -3.24 12.59
N SER A 248 -9.87 -4.34 12.25
CA SER A 248 -9.58 -5.66 12.79
C SER A 248 -8.15 -6.10 12.45
N ILE A 249 -7.78 -5.99 11.17
CA ILE A 249 -6.43 -6.30 10.67
C ILE A 249 -5.39 -5.40 11.37
N LYS A 250 -5.61 -4.09 11.44
CA LYS A 250 -4.71 -3.14 12.11
C LYS A 250 -4.45 -3.54 13.55
N LYS A 251 -5.48 -3.94 14.31
CA LYS A 251 -5.36 -4.38 15.71
C LYS A 251 -4.59 -5.69 15.84
N GLU A 252 -4.81 -6.65 14.95
CA GLU A 252 -4.01 -7.89 14.90
C GLU A 252 -2.54 -7.59 14.59
N LYS A 253 -2.28 -6.82 13.53
CA LYS A 253 -0.93 -6.50 13.07
C LYS A 253 -0.17 -5.61 14.04
N LEU A 254 -0.83 -4.69 14.76
CA LEU A 254 -0.18 -3.93 15.85
C LEU A 254 0.29 -4.85 16.98
N ARG A 255 -0.52 -5.84 17.37
CA ARG A 255 -0.12 -6.83 18.39
C ARG A 255 1.03 -7.70 17.89
N HIS A 256 0.98 -8.13 16.63
CA HIS A 256 2.05 -8.89 16.03
C HIS A 256 3.36 -8.07 15.97
N MET A 257 3.28 -6.80 15.57
CA MET A 257 4.43 -5.89 15.54
C MET A 257 5.04 -5.71 16.92
N GLN A 258 4.22 -5.54 17.96
CA GLN A 258 4.70 -5.44 19.35
C GLN A 258 5.47 -6.70 19.76
N PHE A 259 4.92 -7.88 19.50
CA PHE A 259 5.61 -9.15 19.77
C PHE A 259 6.94 -9.27 19.02
N LEU A 260 6.97 -8.89 17.74
CA LEU A 260 8.17 -8.94 16.91
C LEU A 260 9.26 -7.98 17.43
N VAL A 261 8.88 -6.78 17.88
CA VAL A 261 9.79 -5.80 18.48
C VAL A 261 10.36 -6.33 19.80
N GLU A 262 9.52 -6.86 20.70
CA GLU A 262 9.95 -7.43 21.98
C GLU A 262 10.91 -8.62 21.79
N ALA A 263 10.65 -9.49 20.82
CA ALA A 263 11.51 -10.63 20.49
C ALA A 263 12.89 -10.18 19.95
N ALA A 264 12.92 -9.10 19.15
CA ALA A 264 14.16 -8.54 18.63
C ALA A 264 15.00 -7.86 19.72
N GLU A 265 14.36 -7.20 20.69
CA GLU A 265 15.03 -6.54 21.83
C GLU A 265 15.56 -7.56 22.86
N GLY A 266 14.81 -8.63 23.13
CA GLY A 266 15.23 -9.70 24.06
C GLY A 266 16.40 -10.57 23.55
N GLY A 267 16.63 -10.59 22.24
CA GLY A 267 17.73 -11.34 21.61
C GLY A 267 19.12 -10.70 21.75
N GLN A 268 19.22 -9.47 22.26
CA GLN A 268 20.50 -8.76 22.46
C GLN A 268 21.15 -9.00 23.84
N SER A 269 20.50 -9.76 24.73
CA SER A 269 21.01 -10.06 26.09
C SER A 269 21.33 -11.54 26.26
N ASN A 270 22.31 -12.04 25.52
CA ASN A 270 23.13 -13.18 25.89
C ASN A 270 24.25 -13.26 24.85
N TRP A 271 25.40 -12.65 25.18
CA TRP A 271 26.79 -13.04 24.94
C TRP A 271 27.67 -11.82 25.21
#